data_AF-A0A964U299-F1
#
_entry.id   AF-A0A964U299-F1
#
_cell.length_a   1.000
_cell.length_b   1.000
_cell.length_c   1.000
_cell.angle_alpha   90.00
_cell.angle_beta   90.00
_cell.angle_gamma   90.00
#
_symmetry.space_group_name_H-M   'P 1'
#
loop_
_entity.id
_entity.type
_entity.pdbx_description
1 polymer ?
#
loop_
_entity_poly.entity_id
_entity_poly.type
_entity_poly.pdbx_seq_one_letter_code
_entity_poly.pdbx_strand_id
1 'polypeptide(L)'
;PDLAECRASLVICGGQVVEDAAFAARHVIAPVARDSVRAPKVQASDFRHAGNAPDTPVIGIMEGKILTEHLRIDIAPEGGDKRPDPARDLARVAVVERHGKNGNIATGVVRGFGIGQGAVAATVAHDHHNIVAVGVDYDDLALAANRLSEIEGGFVVAQGGRVLAELPLPVAGLMSLDSHEDVHARLVELRAAARSLGVSLEEPFLQLAFIALPVIPHLKITDHGMVDVDRFEVI
;
A
#
# COMPACT_ATOMS: atom_id res chain seq x y z
N PRO A 1 41.61 0.56 -7.90
CA PRO A 1 40.18 0.51 -7.53
C PRO A 1 40.01 0.78 -6.03
N ASP A 2 39.13 1.70 -5.67
CA ASP A 2 38.73 1.89 -4.27
C ASP A 2 37.74 0.80 -3.87
N LEU A 3 38.10 -0.02 -2.87
CA LEU A 3 37.23 -1.08 -2.37
C LEU A 3 36.05 -0.55 -1.57
N ALA A 4 36.11 0.70 -1.07
CA ALA A 4 35.01 1.32 -0.35
C ALA A 4 33.82 1.65 -1.27
N GLU A 5 34.06 1.91 -2.55
CA GLU A 5 33.00 2.25 -3.50
C GLU A 5 32.30 1.03 -4.11
N CYS A 6 32.92 -0.16 -4.05
CA CYS A 6 32.41 -1.39 -4.65
C CYS A 6 31.97 -1.25 -6.13
N ARG A 7 32.56 -0.32 -6.89
CA ARG A 7 32.20 -0.12 -8.30
C ARG A 7 32.64 -1.30 -9.15
N ALA A 8 31.67 -1.92 -9.83
CA ALA A 8 31.96 -2.98 -10.79
C ALA A 8 32.71 -2.40 -12.00
N SER A 9 33.98 -2.77 -12.18
CA SER A 9 34.78 -2.37 -13.35
C SER A 9 34.69 -3.38 -14.51
N LEU A 10 34.21 -4.59 -14.25
CA LEU A 10 34.06 -5.67 -15.21
C LEU A 10 32.97 -6.63 -14.73
N VAL A 11 32.06 -7.00 -15.63
CA VAL A 11 31.03 -8.03 -15.37
C VAL A 11 31.20 -9.14 -16.40
N ILE A 12 31.33 -10.38 -15.95
CA ILE A 12 31.44 -11.56 -16.82
C ILE A 12 30.31 -12.52 -16.47
N CYS A 13 29.55 -12.97 -17.48
CA CYS A 13 28.51 -13.99 -17.33
C CYS A 13 28.73 -15.07 -18.40
N GLY A 14 28.75 -16.34 -18.01
CA GLY A 14 28.96 -17.45 -18.95
C GLY A 14 30.28 -17.38 -19.74
N GLY A 15 31.32 -16.75 -19.18
CA GLY A 15 32.60 -16.54 -19.86
C GLY A 15 32.63 -15.38 -20.86
N GLN A 16 31.56 -14.59 -20.96
CA GLN A 16 31.48 -13.41 -21.83
C GLN A 16 31.44 -12.13 -21.01
N VAL A 17 32.13 -11.10 -21.47
CA VAL A 17 32.03 -9.75 -20.89
C VAL A 17 30.65 -9.20 -21.19
N VAL A 18 29.96 -8.71 -20.16
CA VAL A 18 28.61 -8.15 -20.28
C VAL A 18 28.73 -6.66 -20.58
N GLU A 19 28.48 -6.30 -21.83
CA GLU A 19 28.52 -4.92 -22.35
C GLU A 19 27.18 -4.54 -22.99
N ASP A 20 27.03 -3.30 -23.46
CA ASP A 20 25.80 -2.78 -24.07
C ASP A 20 25.27 -3.66 -25.21
N ALA A 21 26.17 -4.24 -26.03
CA ALA A 21 25.78 -5.17 -27.09
C ALA A 21 25.12 -6.44 -26.55
N ALA A 22 25.61 -6.97 -25.42
CA ALA A 22 25.00 -8.13 -24.74
C ALA A 22 23.66 -7.76 -24.09
N PHE A 23 23.50 -6.50 -23.63
CA PHE A 23 22.21 -5.98 -23.19
C PHE A 23 21.21 -5.86 -24.35
N ALA A 24 21.62 -5.26 -25.47
CA ALA A 24 20.78 -5.05 -26.65
C ALA A 24 20.35 -6.36 -27.34
N ALA A 25 21.16 -7.42 -27.23
CA ALA A 25 20.86 -8.72 -27.81
C ALA A 25 19.84 -9.55 -27.00
N ARG A 26 19.34 -9.05 -25.86
CA ARG A 26 18.37 -9.79 -25.04
C ARG A 26 17.06 -9.98 -25.78
N HIS A 27 16.55 -11.21 -25.69
CA HIS A 27 15.19 -11.50 -26.10
C HIS A 27 14.21 -10.94 -25.05
N VAL A 28 13.37 -10.00 -25.45
CA VAL A 28 12.29 -9.48 -24.62
C VAL A 28 11.07 -10.37 -24.83
N ILE A 29 10.58 -10.96 -23.73
CA ILE A 29 9.35 -11.73 -23.74
C ILE A 29 8.15 -10.80 -23.50
N ALA A 30 7.01 -11.13 -24.11
CA ALA A 30 5.78 -10.42 -23.82
C ALA A 30 5.43 -10.54 -22.33
N PRO A 31 4.96 -9.46 -21.68
CA PRO A 31 4.62 -9.51 -20.28
C PRO A 31 3.45 -10.45 -20.04
N VAL A 32 3.56 -11.24 -18.97
CA VAL A 32 2.50 -12.13 -18.48
C VAL A 32 1.80 -11.48 -17.28
N ALA A 33 0.63 -12.00 -16.91
CA ALA A 33 -0.11 -11.57 -15.70
C ALA A 33 -0.50 -10.08 -15.66
N ARG A 34 -0.81 -9.49 -16.82
CA ARG A 34 -1.56 -8.22 -16.90
C ARG A 34 -3.01 -8.39 -16.47
N ASP A 35 -3.71 -7.28 -16.23
CA ASP A 35 -5.12 -7.26 -15.81
C ASP A 35 -5.39 -8.15 -14.58
N SER A 36 -4.46 -8.14 -13.62
CA SER A 36 -4.55 -8.96 -12.41
C SER A 36 -5.40 -8.32 -11.31
N VAL A 37 -5.71 -7.02 -11.40
CA VAL A 37 -6.56 -6.31 -10.43
C VAL A 37 -8.02 -6.45 -10.83
N ARG A 38 -8.70 -7.42 -10.21
CA ARG A 38 -10.10 -7.79 -10.39
C ARG A 38 -10.91 -7.49 -9.13
N ALA A 39 -10.66 -6.34 -8.53
CA ALA A 39 -11.37 -5.89 -7.34
C ALA A 39 -12.81 -5.46 -7.69
N PRO A 40 -13.77 -5.60 -6.74
CA PRO A 40 -15.06 -4.95 -6.90
C PRO A 40 -14.88 -3.43 -6.98
N LYS A 41 -15.82 -2.75 -7.65
CA LYS A 41 -15.87 -1.29 -7.58
C LYS A 41 -16.33 -0.88 -6.18
N VAL A 42 -15.54 -0.06 -5.51
CA VAL A 42 -15.80 0.39 -4.15
C VAL A 42 -16.34 1.82 -4.12
N GLN A 43 -17.08 2.16 -3.07
CA GLN A 43 -17.64 3.47 -2.80
C GLN A 43 -17.31 3.91 -1.37
N ALA A 44 -17.46 5.19 -1.06
CA ALA A 44 -17.09 5.76 0.25
C ALA A 44 -17.70 5.01 1.45
N SER A 45 -18.93 4.50 1.33
CA SER A 45 -19.59 3.76 2.41
C SER A 45 -18.88 2.44 2.77
N ASP A 46 -18.12 1.85 1.85
CA ASP A 46 -17.43 0.58 2.06
C ASP A 46 -16.22 0.75 2.99
N PHE A 47 -15.76 1.99 3.18
CA PHE A 47 -14.66 2.35 4.08
C PHE A 47 -15.10 2.71 5.50
N ARG A 48 -16.40 2.57 5.81
CA ARG A 48 -16.90 2.71 7.17
C ARG A 48 -16.41 1.55 8.03
N HIS A 49 -16.20 1.80 9.31
CA HIS A 49 -15.90 0.75 10.29
C HIS A 49 -16.99 0.75 11.36
N ALA A 50 -17.91 -0.20 11.20
CA ALA A 50 -19.06 -0.34 12.07
C ALA A 50 -18.66 -0.95 13.43
N GLY A 51 -19.17 -0.38 14.52
CA GLY A 51 -18.98 -0.93 15.86
C GLY A 51 -19.47 0.03 16.93
N ASN A 52 -20.20 -0.50 17.91
CA ASN A 52 -20.82 0.31 18.97
C ASN A 52 -19.92 0.49 20.20
N ALA A 53 -18.97 -0.43 20.43
CA ALA A 53 -18.04 -0.34 21.55
C ALA A 53 -16.95 0.71 21.25
N PRO A 54 -16.70 1.68 22.15
CA PRO A 54 -15.69 2.72 21.92
C PRO A 54 -14.26 2.16 21.91
N ASP A 55 -13.98 1.18 22.77
CA ASP A 55 -12.69 0.51 22.85
C ASP A 55 -12.38 -0.25 21.56
N THR A 56 -11.39 0.24 20.79
CA THR A 56 -11.13 -0.18 19.41
C THR A 56 -9.69 -0.68 19.27
N PRO A 57 -9.47 -1.88 18.70
CA PRO A 57 -8.15 -2.31 18.26
C PRO A 57 -7.61 -1.39 17.15
N VAL A 58 -6.39 -0.90 17.33
CA VAL A 58 -5.73 0.01 16.40
C VAL A 58 -4.33 -0.51 16.09
N ILE A 59 -3.98 -0.55 14.81
CA ILE A 59 -2.61 -0.87 14.37
C ILE A 59 -1.72 0.31 14.73
N GLY A 60 -0.79 0.13 15.65
CA GLY A 60 0.22 1.16 15.97
C GLY A 60 1.44 1.01 15.06
N ILE A 61 1.71 2.01 14.22
CA ILE A 61 2.91 2.05 13.38
C ILE A 61 4.11 2.43 14.24
N MET A 62 5.17 1.64 14.10
CA MET A 62 6.48 1.94 14.65
C MET A 62 7.39 2.40 13.52
N GLU A 63 7.68 3.70 13.45
CA GLU A 63 8.48 4.27 12.38
C GLU A 63 9.85 3.55 12.23
N GLY A 64 10.23 3.27 10.98
CA GLY A 64 11.45 2.53 10.65
C GLY A 64 11.41 1.03 10.96
N LYS A 65 10.24 0.47 11.33
CA LYS A 65 10.06 -0.96 11.62
C LYS A 65 8.87 -1.54 10.88
N ILE A 66 9.02 -2.80 10.47
CA ILE A 66 7.90 -3.60 9.90
C ILE A 66 6.92 -4.10 10.97
N LEU A 67 7.36 -4.10 12.24
CA LEU A 67 6.55 -4.47 13.39
C LEU A 67 5.50 -3.40 13.69
N THR A 68 4.35 -3.85 14.18
CA THR A 68 3.26 -2.97 14.61
C THR A 68 2.86 -3.28 16.05
N GLU A 69 2.32 -2.29 16.75
CA GLU A 69 1.72 -2.49 18.07
C GLU A 69 0.24 -2.87 17.94
N HIS A 70 -0.26 -3.62 18.92
CA HIS A 70 -1.69 -3.81 19.13
C HIS A 70 -2.16 -2.77 20.15
N LEU A 71 -2.60 -1.61 19.65
CA LEU A 71 -3.12 -0.53 20.51
C LEU A 71 -4.61 -0.72 20.77
N ARG A 72 -5.07 -0.19 21.90
CA ARG A 72 -6.50 -0.05 22.23
C ARG A 72 -6.79 1.42 22.47
N ILE A 73 -7.70 1.99 21.67
CA ILE A 73 -8.03 3.41 21.71
C ILE A 73 -9.54 3.58 21.74
N ASP A 74 -10.02 4.46 22.60
CA ASP A 74 -11.43 4.85 22.64
C ASP A 74 -11.77 5.75 21.44
N ILE A 75 -12.60 5.22 20.55
CA ILE A 75 -13.13 5.90 19.37
C ILE A 75 -14.65 5.82 19.43
N ALA A 76 -15.29 6.90 19.88
CA ALA A 76 -16.73 6.98 19.94
C ALA A 76 -17.32 6.92 18.51
N PRO A 77 -18.25 6.00 18.23
CA PRO A 77 -18.89 5.94 16.92
C PRO A 77 -19.83 7.12 16.70
N GLU A 78 -19.73 7.75 15.54
CA GLU A 78 -20.62 8.82 15.09
C GLU A 78 -21.47 8.29 13.94
N GLY A 79 -22.79 8.28 14.10
CA GLY A 79 -23.69 7.73 13.07
C GLY A 79 -23.44 6.24 12.75
N GLY A 80 -22.89 5.49 13.71
CA GLY A 80 -22.53 4.07 13.55
C GLY A 80 -21.19 3.82 12.86
N ASP A 81 -20.34 4.84 12.71
CA ASP A 81 -19.01 4.74 12.13
C ASP A 81 -17.94 5.29 13.08
N LYS A 82 -16.85 4.54 13.25
CA LYS A 82 -15.66 5.00 13.98
C LYS A 82 -14.76 5.78 13.02
N ARG A 83 -15.05 7.06 12.84
CA ARG A 83 -14.42 7.91 11.80
C ARG A 83 -12.91 8.13 12.07
N PRO A 84 -12.12 8.37 11.02
CA PRO A 84 -10.75 8.88 11.16
C PRO A 84 -10.71 10.16 12.01
N ASP A 85 -9.62 10.33 12.74
CA ASP A 85 -9.35 11.50 13.56
C ASP A 85 -7.88 11.94 13.37
N PRO A 86 -7.62 12.80 12.38
CA PRO A 86 -6.27 13.28 12.08
C PRO A 86 -5.58 13.97 13.25
N ALA A 87 -6.34 14.60 14.16
CA ALA A 87 -5.77 15.30 15.31
C ALA A 87 -5.15 14.32 16.35
N ARG A 88 -5.64 13.08 16.37
CA ARG A 88 -5.07 11.97 17.14
C ARG A 88 -4.23 11.01 16.29
N ASP A 89 -3.97 11.38 15.04
CA ASP A 89 -3.28 10.55 14.05
C ASP A 89 -3.97 9.18 13.88
N LEU A 90 -5.30 9.18 13.80
CA LEU A 90 -6.09 7.99 13.53
C LEU A 90 -6.58 8.02 12.09
N ALA A 91 -6.11 7.10 11.26
CA ALA A 91 -6.52 6.96 9.88
C ALA A 91 -7.30 5.65 9.68
N ARG A 92 -8.16 5.64 8.66
CA ARG A 92 -8.76 4.40 8.17
C ARG A 92 -7.68 3.61 7.44
N VAL A 93 -7.58 2.32 7.74
CA VAL A 93 -6.90 1.35 6.89
C VAL A 93 -7.95 0.41 6.31
N ALA A 94 -7.79 0.02 5.05
CA ALA A 94 -8.66 -0.94 4.40
C ALA A 94 -7.86 -1.92 3.53
N VAL A 95 -8.37 -3.15 3.43
CA VAL A 95 -7.89 -4.15 2.48
C VAL A 95 -9.06 -4.62 1.62
N VAL A 96 -8.93 -4.47 0.30
CA VAL A 96 -9.92 -4.87 -0.70
C VAL A 96 -9.37 -6.05 -1.48
N GLU A 97 -10.09 -7.16 -1.48
CA GLU A 97 -9.71 -8.33 -2.26
C GLU A 97 -9.74 -8.01 -3.75
N ARG A 98 -8.63 -8.31 -4.45
CA ARG A 98 -8.49 -7.94 -5.87
C ARG A 98 -8.30 -9.11 -6.82
N HIS A 99 -8.23 -10.34 -6.34
CA HIS A 99 -7.99 -11.51 -7.18
C HIS A 99 -9.30 -12.08 -7.78
N GLY A 100 -10.43 -11.44 -7.49
CA GLY A 100 -11.76 -11.83 -7.95
C GLY A 100 -12.22 -13.16 -7.34
N LYS A 101 -11.83 -13.43 -6.09
CA LYS A 101 -12.12 -14.70 -5.41
C LYS A 101 -13.27 -14.61 -4.44
N ASN A 102 -13.33 -13.56 -3.63
CA ASN A 102 -14.31 -13.43 -2.56
C ASN A 102 -14.97 -12.05 -2.51
N GLY A 103 -14.36 -11.02 -3.10
CA GLY A 103 -14.88 -9.65 -3.11
C GLY A 103 -14.89 -8.98 -1.72
N ASN A 104 -14.14 -9.52 -0.76
CA ASN A 104 -14.09 -9.03 0.61
C ASN A 104 -13.51 -7.62 0.69
N ILE A 105 -14.02 -6.85 1.64
CA ILE A 105 -13.51 -5.53 2.01
C ILE A 105 -13.44 -5.50 3.52
N ALA A 106 -12.23 -5.35 4.06
CA ALA A 106 -12.00 -5.19 5.48
C ALA A 106 -11.58 -3.76 5.79
N THR A 107 -12.06 -3.24 6.92
CA THR A 107 -11.70 -1.91 7.42
C THR A 107 -11.21 -2.00 8.86
N GLY A 108 -10.22 -1.18 9.18
CA GLY A 108 -9.63 -1.05 10.51
C GLY A 108 -9.15 0.36 10.77
N VAL A 109 -8.47 0.57 11.89
CA VAL A 109 -7.88 1.87 12.24
C VAL A 109 -6.38 1.70 12.42
N VAL A 110 -5.62 2.67 11.93
CA VAL A 110 -4.17 2.74 12.09
C VAL A 110 -3.79 4.06 12.74
N ARG A 111 -2.76 4.02 13.59
CA ARG A 111 -2.13 5.19 14.21
C ARG A 111 -0.65 5.23 13.87
N GLY A 112 -0.07 6.42 13.68
CA GLY A 112 1.34 6.60 13.36
C GLY A 112 1.61 6.78 11.86
N PHE A 113 0.59 6.95 11.03
CA PHE A 113 0.78 7.13 9.58
C PHE A 113 1.02 8.61 9.22
N GLY A 114 0.51 9.53 10.04
CA GLY A 114 0.64 10.97 9.86
C GLY A 114 -0.27 11.57 8.78
N ILE A 115 -1.11 10.78 8.12
CA ILE A 115 -1.98 11.30 7.05
C ILE A 115 -3.05 12.24 7.62
N GLY A 116 -3.04 13.49 7.17
CA GLY A 116 -3.94 14.54 7.63
C GLY A 116 -5.13 14.80 6.69
N GLN A 117 -5.02 14.38 5.43
CA GLN A 117 -6.02 14.58 4.38
C GLN A 117 -5.86 13.54 3.28
N GLY A 118 -6.93 13.29 2.50
CA GLY A 118 -6.87 12.40 1.36
C GLY A 118 -6.60 10.94 1.71
N ALA A 119 -6.02 10.21 0.75
CA ALA A 119 -5.74 8.79 0.84
C ALA A 119 -4.52 8.37 0.00
N VAL A 120 -3.91 7.27 0.40
CA VAL A 120 -2.91 6.51 -0.38
C VAL A 120 -3.38 5.07 -0.53
N ALA A 121 -3.09 4.46 -1.67
CA ALA A 121 -3.41 3.05 -1.92
C ALA A 121 -2.31 2.35 -2.72
N ALA A 122 -2.21 1.04 -2.55
CA ALA A 122 -1.26 0.18 -3.26
C ALA A 122 -1.82 -1.21 -3.53
N THR A 123 -1.33 -1.87 -4.58
CA THR A 123 -1.48 -3.34 -4.76
C THR A 123 -0.27 -4.13 -4.26
N VAL A 124 0.82 -3.45 -3.92
CA VAL A 124 1.97 -4.04 -3.26
C VAL A 124 1.69 -4.12 -1.76
N ALA A 125 1.05 -5.22 -1.34
CA ALA A 125 0.69 -5.50 0.05
C ALA A 125 1.18 -6.90 0.46
N HIS A 126 2.28 -6.99 1.20
CA HIS A 126 2.89 -8.28 1.52
C HIS A 126 1.96 -9.15 2.36
N ASP A 127 1.73 -10.44 2.07
CA ASP A 127 2.13 -11.21 0.88
C ASP A 127 0.92 -11.63 0.03
N HIS A 128 -0.31 -11.29 0.45
CA HIS A 128 -1.52 -11.56 -0.32
C HIS A 128 -1.65 -10.64 -1.55
N HIS A 129 -0.98 -9.50 -1.49
CA HIS A 129 -1.00 -8.44 -2.49
C HIS A 129 -2.42 -8.08 -2.88
N ASN A 130 -3.32 -7.93 -1.90
CA ASN A 130 -4.62 -7.29 -2.09
C ASN A 130 -4.46 -5.77 -2.22
N ILE A 131 -5.50 -5.04 -2.62
CA ILE A 131 -5.45 -3.58 -2.54
C ILE A 131 -5.43 -3.23 -1.06
N VAL A 132 -4.47 -2.41 -0.64
CA VAL A 132 -4.39 -1.83 0.70
C VAL A 132 -4.47 -0.31 0.56
N ALA A 133 -5.26 0.34 1.41
CA ALA A 133 -5.44 1.78 1.37
C ALA A 133 -5.45 2.37 2.78
N VAL A 134 -4.86 3.56 2.93
CA VAL A 134 -4.88 4.34 4.18
C VAL A 134 -5.30 5.77 3.86
N GLY A 135 -6.23 6.32 4.63
CA GLY A 135 -6.76 7.64 4.38
C GLY A 135 -7.66 8.15 5.50
N VAL A 136 -8.01 9.43 5.39
CA VAL A 136 -8.91 10.10 6.34
C VAL A 136 -10.19 10.59 5.68
N ASP A 137 -10.24 10.53 4.34
CA ASP A 137 -11.42 10.82 3.52
C ASP A 137 -11.85 9.57 2.75
N TYR A 138 -13.14 9.25 2.82
CA TYR A 138 -13.68 8.01 2.24
C TYR A 138 -13.88 8.09 0.72
N ASP A 139 -14.15 9.28 0.18
CA ASP A 139 -14.27 9.47 -1.26
C ASP A 139 -12.89 9.34 -1.91
N ASP A 140 -11.86 9.90 -1.29
CA ASP A 140 -10.46 9.76 -1.74
C ASP A 140 -9.95 8.32 -1.60
N LEU A 141 -10.34 7.59 -0.54
CA LEU A 141 -10.06 6.15 -0.41
C LEU A 141 -10.69 5.35 -1.55
N ALA A 142 -11.96 5.61 -1.85
CA ALA A 142 -12.65 4.94 -2.95
C ALA A 142 -12.02 5.29 -4.30
N LEU A 143 -11.66 6.56 -4.52
CA LEU A 143 -10.98 7.01 -5.72
C LEU A 143 -9.64 6.30 -5.90
N ALA A 144 -8.79 6.29 -4.86
CA ALA A 144 -7.48 5.67 -4.91
C ALA A 144 -7.57 4.15 -5.16
N ALA A 145 -8.46 3.45 -4.45
CA ALA A 145 -8.66 2.01 -4.60
C ALA A 145 -9.20 1.64 -6.00
N ASN A 146 -10.21 2.36 -6.51
CA ASN A 146 -10.75 2.11 -7.84
C ASN A 146 -9.72 2.42 -8.94
N ARG A 147 -8.92 3.48 -8.77
CA ARG A 147 -7.89 3.86 -9.74
C ARG A 147 -6.86 2.75 -9.93
N LEU A 148 -6.50 2.01 -8.88
CA LEU A 148 -5.61 0.84 -8.99
C LEU A 148 -6.14 -0.22 -9.95
N SER A 149 -7.46 -0.42 -10.04
CA SER A 149 -8.03 -1.34 -11.04
C SER A 149 -7.90 -0.81 -12.46
N GLU A 150 -8.01 0.50 -12.66
CA GLU A 150 -7.91 1.15 -13.97
C GLU A 150 -6.48 1.16 -14.52
N ILE A 151 -5.47 1.24 -13.64
CA ILE A 151 -4.04 1.25 -14.01
C ILE A 151 -3.39 -0.14 -13.89
N GLU A 152 -4.18 -1.20 -13.71
CA GLU A 152 -3.74 -2.59 -13.55
C GLU A 152 -2.80 -2.83 -12.33
N GLY A 153 -2.93 -1.97 -11.32
CA GLY A 153 -2.20 -2.02 -10.06
C GLY A 153 -1.05 -1.04 -9.99
N GLY A 154 -0.43 -0.95 -8.81
CA GLY A 154 0.64 -0.02 -8.52
C GLY A 154 0.37 0.77 -7.25
N PHE A 155 0.58 2.08 -7.34
CA PHE A 155 0.39 3.02 -6.23
C PHE A 155 -0.40 4.25 -6.67
N VAL A 156 -1.26 4.76 -5.79
CA VAL A 156 -2.07 5.95 -6.04
C VAL A 156 -2.10 6.83 -4.79
N VAL A 157 -1.99 8.14 -4.98
CA VAL A 157 -2.21 9.17 -3.96
C VAL A 157 -3.38 10.05 -4.42
N ALA A 158 -4.41 10.20 -3.59
CA ALA A 158 -5.61 10.96 -3.91
C ALA A 158 -5.93 12.00 -2.83
N GLN A 159 -6.48 13.13 -3.24
CA GLN A 159 -6.95 14.20 -2.37
C GLN A 159 -8.04 15.03 -3.05
N GLY A 160 -9.12 15.31 -2.33
CA GLY A 160 -10.17 16.22 -2.77
C GLY A 160 -10.84 15.79 -4.08
N GLY A 161 -11.01 14.47 -4.26
CA GLY A 161 -11.60 13.87 -5.46
C GLY A 161 -10.68 13.87 -6.69
N ARG A 162 -9.37 14.01 -6.50
CA ARG A 162 -8.37 13.98 -7.59
C ARG A 162 -7.21 13.06 -7.25
N VAL A 163 -6.70 12.38 -8.26
CA VAL A 163 -5.41 11.67 -8.19
C VAL A 163 -4.30 12.71 -8.31
N LEU A 164 -3.45 12.81 -7.28
CA LEU A 164 -2.31 13.72 -7.25
C LEU A 164 -1.08 13.11 -7.92
N ALA A 165 -0.87 11.81 -7.71
CA ALA A 165 0.23 11.05 -8.31
C ALA A 165 -0.14 9.56 -8.37
N GLU A 166 0.41 8.86 -9.35
CA GLU A 166 0.27 7.41 -9.51
C GLU A 166 1.50 6.79 -10.17
N LEU A 167 1.76 5.54 -9.83
CA LEU A 167 2.80 4.71 -10.44
C LEU A 167 2.16 3.38 -10.86
N PRO A 168 1.82 3.20 -12.15
CA PRO A 168 1.28 1.95 -12.67
C PRO A 168 2.29 0.81 -12.58
N LEU A 169 1.83 -0.36 -12.12
CA LEU A 169 2.59 -1.61 -12.06
C LEU A 169 1.79 -2.75 -12.74
N PRO A 170 1.53 -2.66 -14.06
CA PRO A 170 0.56 -3.52 -14.74
C PRO A 170 0.89 -5.01 -14.72
N VAL A 171 2.15 -5.39 -14.47
CA VAL A 171 2.54 -6.79 -14.36
C VAL A 171 2.25 -7.28 -12.94
N ALA A 172 1.19 -8.08 -12.82
CA ALA A 172 0.66 -8.62 -11.57
C ALA A 172 0.25 -7.57 -10.51
N GLY A 173 0.21 -6.27 -10.85
CA GLY A 173 0.10 -5.19 -9.88
C GLY A 173 1.36 -4.99 -9.04
N LEU A 174 2.52 -5.47 -9.50
CA LEU A 174 3.78 -5.52 -8.74
C LEU A 174 4.99 -4.98 -9.50
N MET A 175 4.99 -5.06 -10.83
CA MET A 175 6.12 -4.60 -11.66
C MET A 175 5.65 -3.68 -12.80
N SER A 176 6.50 -2.72 -13.15
CA SER A 176 6.29 -1.82 -14.28
C SER A 176 6.89 -2.40 -15.57
N LEU A 177 6.37 -1.93 -16.71
CA LEU A 177 6.96 -2.13 -18.04
C LEU A 177 7.88 -0.97 -18.45
N ASP A 178 7.86 0.12 -17.69
CA ASP A 178 8.67 1.30 -17.94
C ASP A 178 10.13 1.09 -17.53
N SER A 179 11.00 2.02 -17.95
CA SER A 179 12.41 2.02 -17.58
C SER A 179 12.60 2.25 -16.07
N HIS A 180 13.78 1.89 -15.55
CA HIS A 180 14.13 2.19 -14.16
C HIS A 180 14.06 3.70 -13.87
N GLU A 181 14.55 4.51 -14.81
CA GLU A 181 14.60 5.96 -14.73
C GLU A 181 13.18 6.57 -14.62
N ASP A 182 12.25 6.09 -15.46
CA ASP A 182 10.86 6.55 -15.43
C ASP A 182 10.14 6.13 -14.14
N VAL A 183 10.33 4.88 -13.71
CA VAL A 183 9.78 4.37 -12.44
C VAL A 183 10.34 5.16 -11.27
N HIS A 184 11.64 5.47 -11.27
CA HIS A 184 12.28 6.25 -10.23
C HIS A 184 11.72 7.68 -10.17
N ALA A 185 11.61 8.36 -11.32
CA ALA A 185 11.04 9.71 -11.38
C ALA A 185 9.61 9.75 -10.82
N ARG A 186 8.75 8.81 -11.25
CA ARG A 186 7.38 8.69 -10.74
C ARG A 186 7.33 8.37 -9.24
N LEU A 187 8.24 7.53 -8.73
CA LEU A 187 8.31 7.22 -7.30
C LEU A 187 8.67 8.46 -6.47
N VAL A 188 9.54 9.33 -6.97
CA VAL A 188 9.87 10.61 -6.32
C VAL A 188 8.63 11.51 -6.24
N GLU A 189 7.88 11.64 -7.33
CA GLU A 189 6.62 12.40 -7.38
C GLU A 189 5.57 11.81 -6.43
N LEU A 190 5.42 10.49 -6.43
CA LEU A 190 4.48 9.76 -5.58
C LEU A 190 4.76 9.99 -4.08
N ARG A 191 6.04 9.93 -3.68
CA ARG A 191 6.46 10.24 -2.30
C ARG A 191 6.23 11.71 -1.96
N ALA A 192 6.46 12.64 -2.90
CA ALA A 192 6.17 14.05 -2.69
C ALA A 192 4.67 14.32 -2.50
N ALA A 193 3.82 13.66 -3.30
CA ALA A 193 2.37 13.73 -3.16
C ALA A 193 1.91 13.17 -1.80
N ALA A 194 2.42 12.02 -1.36
CA ALA A 194 2.10 11.46 -0.04
C ALA A 194 2.48 12.42 1.09
N ARG A 195 3.69 13.03 1.05
CA ARG A 195 4.10 14.05 2.02
C ARG A 195 3.16 15.26 2.04
N SER A 196 2.63 15.66 0.88
CA SER A 196 1.68 16.78 0.80
C SER A 196 0.33 16.48 1.51
N LEU A 197 0.03 15.21 1.77
CA LEU A 197 -1.12 14.77 2.57
C LEU A 197 -0.86 14.82 4.08
N GLY A 198 0.34 15.19 4.53
CA GLY A 198 0.75 15.21 5.93
C GLY A 198 1.51 13.96 6.37
N VAL A 199 1.60 12.93 5.53
CA VAL A 199 2.29 11.67 5.83
C VAL A 199 3.71 11.94 6.31
N SER A 200 4.01 11.51 7.54
CA SER A 200 5.28 11.77 8.21
C SER A 200 6.32 10.69 7.97
N LEU A 201 5.89 9.50 7.54
CA LEU A 201 6.75 8.34 7.32
C LEU A 201 7.73 8.59 6.17
N GLU A 202 9.00 8.22 6.38
CA GLU A 202 10.02 8.26 5.32
C GLU A 202 9.65 7.33 4.14
N GLU A 203 9.17 6.12 4.45
CA GLU A 203 8.80 5.10 3.46
C GLU A 203 7.34 4.64 3.63
N PRO A 204 6.35 5.48 3.26
CA PRO A 204 4.95 5.21 3.56
C PRO A 204 4.37 4.02 2.80
N PHE A 205 4.81 3.79 1.57
CA PHE A 205 4.35 2.64 0.77
C PHE A 205 4.93 1.32 1.27
N LEU A 206 6.15 1.34 1.82
CA LEU A 206 6.73 0.18 2.48
C LEU A 206 5.95 -0.15 3.76
N GLN A 207 5.65 0.87 4.56
CA GLN A 207 4.83 0.71 5.76
C GLN A 207 3.45 0.14 5.41
N LEU A 208 2.80 0.70 4.39
CA LEU A 208 1.51 0.24 3.89
C LEU A 208 1.56 -1.24 3.48
N ALA A 209 2.63 -1.66 2.82
CA ALA A 209 2.81 -3.04 2.39
C ALA A 209 2.89 -4.03 3.57
N PHE A 210 3.50 -3.65 4.69
CA PHE A 210 3.70 -4.52 5.86
C PHE A 210 2.57 -4.47 6.89
N ILE A 211 1.69 -3.47 6.84
CA ILE A 211 0.45 -3.46 7.64
C ILE A 211 -0.48 -4.60 7.22
N ALA A 212 -0.36 -5.06 5.97
CA ALA A 212 -1.16 -6.14 5.40
C ALA A 212 -0.53 -7.56 5.56
N LEU A 213 0.59 -7.70 6.28
CA LEU A 213 1.35 -8.95 6.39
C LEU A 213 1.06 -9.69 7.71
N PRO A 214 0.13 -10.67 7.74
CA PRO A 214 -0.38 -11.28 8.99
C PRO A 214 0.52 -12.38 9.57
N VAL A 215 1.81 -12.35 9.27
CA VAL A 215 2.82 -13.31 9.79
C VAL A 215 3.88 -12.64 10.66
N ILE A 216 3.78 -11.33 10.86
CA ILE A 216 4.66 -10.57 11.75
C ILE A 216 3.82 -9.80 12.78
N PRO A 217 4.25 -9.76 14.05
CA PRO A 217 3.46 -9.19 15.14
C PRO A 217 3.32 -7.66 15.07
N HIS A 218 2.38 -7.06 15.82
CA HIS A 218 1.37 -7.69 16.70
C HIS A 218 -0.04 -7.65 16.09
N LEU A 219 -0.46 -6.52 15.52
CA LEU A 219 -1.78 -6.35 14.90
C LEU A 219 -1.63 -5.95 13.43
N LYS A 220 -2.35 -6.64 12.55
CA LYS A 220 -2.33 -6.49 11.09
C LYS A 220 -3.74 -6.45 10.53
N ILE A 221 -3.87 -6.37 9.21
CA ILE A 221 -5.16 -6.44 8.52
C ILE A 221 -5.03 -7.28 7.25
N THR A 222 -6.08 -8.04 6.92
CA THR A 222 -6.23 -8.77 5.66
C THR A 222 -7.59 -8.42 5.06
N ASP A 223 -7.93 -8.93 3.88
CA ASP A 223 -9.29 -8.80 3.34
C ASP A 223 -10.35 -9.50 4.21
N HIS A 224 -9.94 -10.38 5.13
CA HIS A 224 -10.83 -11.04 6.08
C HIS A 224 -11.08 -10.24 7.37
N GLY A 225 -10.35 -9.15 7.63
CA GLY A 225 -10.48 -8.37 8.85
C GLY A 225 -9.13 -8.06 9.50
N MET A 226 -9.20 -7.48 10.71
CA MET A 226 -8.04 -7.24 11.55
C MET A 226 -7.51 -8.57 12.07
N VAL A 227 -6.20 -8.73 12.17
CA VAL A 227 -5.56 -9.99 12.60
C VAL A 227 -4.68 -9.72 13.79
N ASP A 228 -5.03 -10.33 14.93
CA ASP A 228 -4.13 -10.47 16.08
C ASP A 228 -3.19 -11.64 15.77
N VAL A 229 -1.95 -11.30 15.42
CA VAL A 229 -0.96 -12.27 14.94
C VAL A 229 -0.42 -13.11 16.10
N ASP A 230 -0.39 -12.58 17.32
CA ASP A 230 0.07 -13.33 18.49
C ASP A 230 -0.90 -14.46 18.85
N ARG A 231 -2.20 -14.20 18.66
CA ARG A 231 -3.29 -15.15 18.94
C ARG A 231 -3.73 -15.95 17.72
N PHE A 232 -3.25 -15.62 16.53
CA PHE A 232 -3.66 -16.20 15.25
C PHE A 232 -5.18 -16.16 15.02
N GLU A 233 -5.80 -15.01 15.33
CA GLU A 233 -7.24 -14.82 15.18
C GLU A 233 -7.58 -13.57 14.38
N VAL A 234 -8.71 -13.64 13.68
CA VAL A 234 -9.34 -12.47 13.06
C VAL A 234 -10.26 -11.82 14.11
N ILE A 235 -10.16 -10.51 14.29
CA ILE A 235 -10.89 -9.72 15.30
C ILE A 235 -11.75 -8.60 14.71
#